data_AF-I4DK28-F1
#
_entry.id   AF-I4DK28-F1
#
_cell.length_a   1.000
_cell.length_b   1.000
_cell.length_c   1.000
_cell.angle_alpha   90.00
_cell.angle_beta   90.00
_cell.angle_gamma   90.00
#
_symmetry.space_group_name_H-M   'P 1'
#
loop_
_entity.id
_entity.type
_entity.pdbx_description
1 polymer ?
#
loop_
_entity_poly.entity_id
_entity_poly.type
_entity_poly.pdbx_seq_one_letter_code
_entity_poly.pdbx_strand_id
1 'polypeptide(L)'
;MSFISKTRTSLRPAIASLRMYSGEPGSGAGKGGGTGGAIRDAGGSFGKMQAAREEEYFYNKQKEQLSNMKQVFSQEIAFHQDQIKRHEDAIRRHKEQMAKMDEK
;
A
#
# COMPACT_ATOMS: atom_id res chain seq x y z
N MET A 1 -21.68 -10.61 54.77
CA MET A 1 -21.39 -10.71 53.33
C MET A 1 -20.95 -9.33 52.85
N SER A 2 -19.63 -9.08 52.73
CA SER A 2 -19.13 -7.80 52.22
C SER A 2 -19.01 -7.88 50.69
N PHE A 3 -19.69 -6.99 49.99
CA PHE A 3 -19.54 -6.82 48.55
C PHE A 3 -18.42 -5.82 48.27
N ILE A 4 -17.30 -6.30 47.73
CA ILE A 4 -16.20 -5.45 47.25
C ILE A 4 -16.53 -5.04 45.81
N SER A 5 -16.86 -3.76 45.59
CA SER A 5 -17.06 -3.22 44.24
C SER A 5 -15.70 -3.05 43.53
N LYS A 6 -15.43 -3.88 42.51
CA LYS A 6 -14.29 -3.68 41.61
C LYS A 6 -14.63 -2.62 40.56
N THR A 7 -14.23 -1.38 40.78
CA THR A 7 -14.23 -0.36 39.73
C THR A 7 -13.01 -0.56 38.82
N ARG A 8 -13.22 -1.17 37.65
CA ARG A 8 -12.21 -1.19 36.58
C ARG A 8 -12.29 0.13 35.82
N THR A 9 -11.52 1.12 36.23
CA THR A 9 -11.25 2.29 35.37
C THR A 9 -10.22 1.89 34.31
N SER A 10 -10.66 1.80 33.06
CA SER A 10 -9.76 1.57 31.92
C SER A 10 -8.93 2.83 31.68
N LEU A 11 -7.66 2.80 32.06
CA LEU A 11 -6.69 3.79 31.58
C LEU A 11 -6.44 3.52 30.10
N ARG A 12 -7.12 4.28 29.22
CA ARG A 12 -6.75 4.34 27.80
C ARG A 12 -5.49 5.21 27.68
N PRO A 13 -4.35 4.71 27.17
CA PRO A 13 -3.28 5.60 26.80
C PRO A 13 -3.74 6.36 25.55
N ALA A 14 -3.82 7.69 25.64
CA ALA A 14 -3.96 8.53 24.47
C ALA A 14 -2.65 8.47 23.69
N ILE A 15 -2.57 7.59 22.68
CA ILE A 15 -1.48 7.61 21.71
C ILE A 15 -1.78 8.77 20.76
N ALA A 16 -1.39 9.98 21.16
CA ALA A 16 -1.30 11.11 20.25
C ALA A 16 -0.03 10.94 19.42
N SER A 17 -0.14 10.29 18.27
CA SER A 17 0.92 10.25 17.25
C SER A 17 1.03 11.63 16.60
N LEU A 18 1.62 12.59 17.32
CA LEU A 18 1.86 13.93 16.80
C LEU A 18 3.05 13.88 15.85
N ARG A 19 2.76 13.73 14.55
CA ARG A 19 3.78 13.79 13.50
C ARG A 19 4.29 15.23 13.40
N MET A 20 5.35 15.54 14.15
CA MET A 20 6.01 16.84 14.16
C MET A 20 6.80 17.06 12.86
N TYR A 21 6.12 17.49 11.79
CA TYR A 21 6.77 18.26 10.73
C TYR A 21 6.70 19.72 11.14
N SER A 22 7.70 20.21 11.89
CA SER A 22 7.78 21.62 12.25
C SER A 22 8.27 22.43 11.04
N GLY A 23 7.37 22.63 10.07
CA GLY A 23 7.44 23.65 9.04
C GLY A 23 7.02 23.20 7.63
N GLU A 24 6.73 24.16 6.77
CA GLU A 24 6.13 23.96 5.45
C GLU A 24 7.20 23.52 4.43
N PRO A 25 6.93 22.53 3.56
CA PRO A 25 7.88 22.08 2.55
C PRO A 25 8.45 23.25 1.72
N GLY A 26 9.78 23.32 1.62
CA GLY A 26 10.46 24.40 0.88
C GLY A 26 10.67 25.71 1.65
N SER A 27 10.42 25.72 2.97
CA SER A 27 10.63 26.90 3.84
C SER A 27 12.06 27.11 4.34
N GLY A 28 13.04 26.34 3.83
CA GLY A 28 14.44 26.45 4.25
C GLY A 28 14.86 25.41 5.29
N ALA A 29 16.18 25.41 5.56
CA ALA A 29 16.83 24.53 6.53
C ALA A 29 16.16 24.62 7.92
N GLY A 30 15.89 23.49 8.56
CA GLY A 30 15.37 23.44 9.94
C GLY A 30 13.91 23.85 10.12
N LYS A 31 13.18 24.22 9.05
CA LYS A 31 11.74 24.56 9.08
C LYS A 31 10.91 23.63 8.20
N GLY A 32 11.14 22.32 8.30
CA GLY A 32 10.33 21.29 7.62
C GLY A 32 10.69 21.02 6.16
N GLY A 33 11.65 21.74 5.57
CA GLY A 33 12.30 21.36 4.31
C GLY A 33 13.65 20.73 4.61
N GLY A 34 13.79 19.41 4.40
CA GLY A 34 15.10 18.75 4.46
C GLY A 34 16.10 19.40 3.50
N THR A 35 17.40 19.23 3.77
CA THR A 35 18.51 19.85 3.01
C THR A 35 18.54 19.31 1.58
N GLY A 36 17.77 19.93 0.67
CA GLY A 36 17.61 19.53 -0.73
C GLY A 36 18.44 20.37 -1.72
N GLY A 37 19.53 20.98 -1.24
CA GLY A 37 20.37 21.92 -2.01
C GLY A 37 20.09 23.39 -1.71
N ALA A 38 20.96 24.29 -2.17
CA ALA A 38 21.00 25.70 -1.76
C ALA A 38 19.67 26.47 -1.94
N ILE A 39 18.85 26.12 -2.94
CA ILE A 39 17.56 26.78 -3.21
C ILE A 39 16.50 26.38 -2.18
N ARG A 40 16.41 25.08 -1.86
CA ARG A 40 15.47 24.58 -0.85
C ARG A 40 15.92 24.93 0.57
N ASP A 41 17.23 25.05 0.77
CA ASP A 41 17.87 25.41 2.03
C ASP A 41 17.72 26.89 2.36
N ALA A 42 17.86 27.77 1.35
CA ALA A 42 17.57 29.20 1.47
C ALA A 42 16.09 29.46 1.76
N GLY A 43 15.20 28.61 1.26
CA GLY A 43 13.76 28.77 1.39
C GLY A 43 13.21 29.96 0.58
N GLY A 44 11.89 30.14 0.62
CA GLY A 44 11.21 31.21 -0.10
C GLY A 44 10.32 30.71 -1.24
N SER A 45 9.87 31.61 -2.12
CA SER A 45 8.90 31.28 -3.18
C SER A 45 9.41 30.20 -4.14
N PHE A 46 10.68 30.28 -4.55
CA PHE A 46 11.31 29.27 -5.40
C PHE A 46 11.53 27.93 -4.68
N GLY A 47 11.91 27.95 -3.39
CA GLY A 47 12.04 26.72 -2.58
C GLY A 47 10.70 25.99 -2.39
N LYS A 48 9.62 26.74 -2.15
CA LYS A 48 8.25 26.20 -2.07
C LYS A 48 7.76 25.66 -3.42
N MET A 49 7.99 26.39 -4.52
CA MET A 49 7.64 25.93 -5.86
C MET A 49 8.38 24.64 -6.24
N GLN A 50 9.66 24.54 -5.88
CA GLN A 50 10.45 23.34 -6.11
C GLN A 50 9.90 22.16 -5.30
N ALA A 51 9.60 22.36 -4.01
CA ALA A 51 9.03 21.30 -3.17
C ALA A 51 7.68 20.80 -3.72
N ALA A 52 6.79 21.69 -4.16
CA ALA A 52 5.49 21.32 -4.74
C ALA A 52 5.64 20.51 -6.04
N ARG A 53 6.57 20.90 -6.92
CA ARG A 53 6.85 20.17 -8.17
C ARG A 53 7.45 18.79 -7.92
N GLU A 54 8.37 18.69 -6.96
CA GLU A 54 8.93 17.41 -6.55
C GLU A 54 7.83 16.49 -5.99
N GLU A 55 6.96 17.01 -5.12
CA GLU A 55 5.83 16.26 -4.56
C GLU A 55 4.87 15.78 -5.65
N GLU A 56 4.51 16.63 -6.60
CA GLU A 56 3.65 16.24 -7.74
C GLU A 56 4.31 15.12 -8.57
N TYR A 57 5.60 15.26 -8.89
CA TYR A 57 6.33 14.25 -9.64
C TYR A 57 6.35 12.90 -8.91
N PHE A 58 6.67 12.90 -7.62
CA PHE A 58 6.69 11.66 -6.83
C PHE A 58 5.30 11.06 -6.65
N TYR A 59 4.27 11.88 -6.49
CA TYR A 59 2.89 11.41 -6.43
C TYR A 59 2.49 10.69 -7.72
N ASN A 60 2.77 11.31 -8.87
CA ASN A 60 2.48 10.72 -10.17
C ASN A 60 3.29 9.43 -10.40
N LYS A 61 4.57 9.41 -10.01
CA LYS A 61 5.40 8.19 -10.10
C LYS A 61 4.90 7.06 -9.21
N GLN A 62 4.50 7.34 -7.98
CA GLN A 62 3.91 6.33 -7.09
C GLN A 62 2.59 5.79 -7.65
N LYS A 63 1.75 6.67 -8.20
CA LYS A 63 0.49 6.27 -8.85
C LYS A 63 0.74 5.37 -10.07
N GLU A 64 1.73 5.70 -10.90
CA GLU A 64 2.16 4.90 -12.05
C GLU A 64 2.64 3.50 -11.60
N GLN A 65 3.51 3.44 -10.59
CA GLN A 65 4.02 2.17 -10.04
C GLN A 65 2.89 1.30 -9.51
N LEU A 66 1.96 1.88 -8.74
CA LEU A 66 0.80 1.16 -8.22
C LEU A 66 -0.13 0.65 -9.33
N SER A 67 -0.32 1.45 -10.39
CA SER A 67 -1.08 1.03 -11.57
C SER A 67 -0.44 -0.18 -12.24
N ASN A 68 0.87 -0.13 -12.48
CA ASN A 68 1.62 -1.20 -13.13
C ASN A 68 1.57 -2.50 -12.31
N MET A 69 1.75 -2.41 -10.98
CA MET A 69 1.62 -3.58 -10.10
C MET A 69 0.22 -4.21 -10.17
N LYS A 70 -0.84 -3.39 -10.16
CA LYS A 70 -2.22 -3.89 -10.29
C LYS A 70 -2.45 -4.59 -11.62
N GLN A 71 -1.91 -4.05 -12.72
CA GLN A 71 -2.02 -4.66 -14.04
C GLN A 71 -1.31 -6.01 -14.11
N VAL A 72 -0.08 -6.10 -13.59
CA VAL A 72 0.69 -7.36 -13.53
C VAL A 72 -0.09 -8.41 -12.73
N PHE A 73 -0.57 -8.08 -11.53
CA PHE A 73 -1.37 -9.01 -10.74
C PHE A 73 -2.67 -9.43 -11.42
N SER A 74 -3.34 -8.52 -12.12
CA SER A 74 -4.53 -8.88 -12.90
C SER A 74 -4.23 -9.87 -14.01
N GLN A 75 -3.07 -9.75 -14.68
CA GLN A 75 -2.64 -10.68 -15.73
C GLN A 75 -2.25 -12.04 -15.13
N GLU A 76 -1.54 -12.05 -14.01
CA GLU A 76 -1.17 -13.29 -13.30
C GLU A 76 -2.40 -14.05 -12.80
N ILE A 77 -3.39 -13.35 -12.25
CA ILE A 77 -4.67 -13.96 -11.84
C ILE A 77 -5.37 -14.61 -13.05
N ALA A 78 -5.49 -13.89 -14.17
CA ALA A 78 -6.11 -14.43 -15.37
C ALA A 78 -5.35 -15.66 -15.91
N PHE A 79 -4.02 -15.59 -15.92
CA PHE A 79 -3.18 -16.72 -16.32
C PHE A 79 -3.39 -17.95 -15.44
N HIS A 80 -3.42 -17.78 -14.11
CA HIS A 80 -3.67 -18.89 -13.19
C HIS A 80 -5.09 -19.45 -13.29
N GLN A 81 -6.10 -18.60 -13.53
CA GLN A 81 -7.46 -19.05 -13.81
C GLN A 81 -7.52 -19.93 -15.06
N ASP A 82 -6.82 -19.54 -16.13
CA ASP A 82 -6.72 -20.34 -17.35
C ASP A 82 -6.00 -21.67 -17.11
N GLN A 83 -4.94 -21.69 -16.29
CA GLN A 83 -4.25 -22.93 -15.91
C GLN A 83 -5.16 -23.87 -15.12
N ILE A 84 -5.91 -23.35 -14.15
CA ILE A 84 -6.87 -24.14 -13.37
C ILE A 84 -7.89 -24.79 -14.31
N LYS A 85 -8.48 -24.01 -15.22
CA LYS A 85 -9.46 -24.52 -16.19
C LYS A 85 -8.89 -25.64 -17.06
N ARG A 86 -7.66 -25.49 -17.56
CA ARG A 86 -6.98 -26.55 -18.34
C ARG A 86 -6.78 -27.83 -17.52
N HIS A 87 -6.40 -27.69 -16.25
CA HIS A 87 -6.23 -28.83 -15.35
C HIS A 87 -7.56 -29.50 -15.00
N GLU A 88 -8.63 -28.73 -14.77
CA GLU A 88 -9.98 -29.24 -14.56
C GLU A 88 -10.48 -30.04 -15.77
N ASP A 89 -10.26 -29.53 -16.98
CA ASP A 89 -10.62 -30.22 -18.22
C ASP A 89 -9.84 -31.54 -18.39
N ALA A 90 -8.56 -31.56 -18.03
CA ALA A 90 -7.74 -32.78 -18.05
C ALA A 90 -8.24 -33.81 -17.03
N ILE A 91 -8.54 -33.36 -15.80
CA ILE A 91 -9.13 -34.21 -14.76
C ILE A 91 -10.47 -34.80 -15.23
N ARG A 92 -11.33 -34.00 -15.87
CA ARG A 92 -12.61 -34.46 -16.43
C ARG A 92 -12.40 -35.57 -17.46
N ARG A 93 -11.47 -35.38 -18.41
CA ARG A 93 -11.15 -36.39 -19.44
C ARG A 93 -10.66 -37.70 -18.81
N HIS A 94 -9.81 -37.63 -17.80
CA HIS A 94 -9.33 -38.83 -17.11
C HIS A 94 -10.46 -39.53 -16.34
N LYS A 95 -11.35 -38.78 -15.68
CA LYS A 95 -12.53 -39.36 -15.02
C LYS A 95 -13.46 -40.07 -16.02
N GLU A 96 -13.70 -39.47 -17.18
CA GLU A 96 -14.50 -40.10 -18.25
C GLU A 96 -13.84 -41.38 -18.78
N GLN A 97 -12.51 -41.38 -18.94
CA GLN A 97 -11.76 -42.58 -19.34
C GLN A 97 -11.84 -43.69 -18.30
N MET A 98 -11.73 -43.37 -17.02
CA MET A 98 -11.89 -44.35 -15.93
C MET A 98 -13.29 -44.97 -15.95
N ALA A 99 -14.34 -44.14 -16.05
CA ALA A 99 -15.72 -44.64 -16.10
C ALA A 99 -15.96 -45.60 -17.29
N LYS A 100 -15.39 -45.30 -18.46
CA LYS A 100 -15.45 -46.20 -19.63
C LYS A 100 -14.69 -47.51 -19.45
N MET A 101 -13.63 -47.52 -18.63
CA MET A 101 -12.91 -48.75 -18.29
C MET A 101 -13.68 -49.60 -17.27
N ASP A 102 -14.37 -48.96 -16.33
CA ASP A 102 -15.15 -49.63 -15.28
C ASP A 102 -16.47 -50.24 -15.82
N GLU A 103 -17.00 -49.75 -16.94
CA GLU A 103 -18.20 -50.31 -17.61
C GLU A 103 -17.94 -51.60 -18.40
N LYS A 104 -16.70 -52.08 -18.49
CA LYS A 104 -16.31 -53.23 -19.32
C LYS A 104 -15.98 -54.47 -18.49
#